data_AF-A0A7T8GRB2-F1
#
_entry.id   AF-A0A7T8GRB2-F1
#
_cell.length_a   1.000
_cell.length_b   1.000
_cell.length_c   1.000
_cell.angle_alpha   90.00
_cell.angle_beta   90.00
_cell.angle_gamma   90.00
#
_symmetry.space_group_name_H-M   'P 1'
#
loop_
_entity.id
_entity.type
_entity.pdbx_description
1 polymer ?
#
loop_
_entity_poly.entity_id
_entity_poly.type
_entity_poly.pdbx_seq_one_letter_code
_entity_poly.pdbx_strand_id
1 'polypeptide(L)' 'MKQEKWSAIIILTRAGRTASEIIKATKLPNSKVFRVLKAFKEEGKAQKKDHKQR' A
#
# COMPACT_ATOMS: atom_id res chain seq x y z
N MET A 1 -13.88 -11.90 1.22
CA MET A 1 -13.54 -11.08 2.41
C MET A 1 -12.04 -10.74 2.60
N LYS A 2 -11.08 -11.14 1.74
CA LYS A 2 -9.65 -10.75 1.91
C LYS A 2 -9.25 -9.44 1.21
N GLN A 3 -10.03 -8.96 0.23
CA GLN A 3 -9.68 -7.81 -0.60
C GLN A 3 -10.02 -6.44 0.02
N GLU A 4 -11.08 -6.32 0.80
CA GLU A 4 -11.56 -5.02 1.30
C GLU A 4 -10.54 -4.29 2.19
N LYS A 5 -9.81 -5.05 3.02
CA LYS A 5 -8.80 -4.48 3.93
C LYS A 5 -7.54 -4.02 3.19
N TRP A 6 -7.25 -4.59 2.02
CA TRP A 6 -6.12 -4.16 1.19
C TRP A 6 -6.41 -2.83 0.51
N SER A 7 -7.63 -2.65 -0.01
CA SER A 7 -8.06 -1.39 -0.63
C SER A 7 -7.99 -0.22 0.34
N ALA A 8 -8.39 -0.40 1.60
CA ALA A 8 -8.31 0.67 2.61
C ALA A 8 -6.87 1.15 2.87
N ILE A 9 -5.90 0.22 2.98
CA ILE A 9 -4.47 0.56 3.16
C ILE A 9 -3.96 1.36 1.95
N ILE A 10 -4.29 0.91 0.74
CA ILE A 10 -3.85 1.56 -0.51
C ILE A 10 -4.45 2.97 -0.62
N ILE A 11 -5.73 3.15 -0.33
CA ILE A 11 -6.40 4.45 -0.37
C ILE A 11 -5.75 5.41 0.63
N LEU A 12 -5.50 4.98 1.86
CA LEU A 12 -4.86 5.82 2.88
C LEU A 12 -3.39 6.14 2.52
N THR A 13 -2.68 5.20 1.89
CA THR A 13 -1.32 5.41 1.39
C THR A 13 -1.31 6.44 0.26
N ARG A 14 -2.25 6.37 -0.68
CA ARG A 14 -2.42 7.37 -1.76
C ARG A 14 -2.81 8.74 -1.23
N ALA A 15 -3.55 8.80 -0.12
CA ALA A 15 -3.88 10.03 0.59
C ALA A 15 -2.68 10.63 1.37
N GLY A 16 -1.48 10.03 1.30
CA GLY A 16 -0.29 10.52 1.97
C GLY A 16 -0.27 10.31 3.48
N ARG A 17 -1.15 9.44 4.02
CA ARG A 17 -1.16 9.14 5.46
C ARG A 17 0.06 8.33 5.85
N THR A 18 0.54 8.56 7.07
CA THR A 18 1.69 7.82 7.61
C THR A 18 1.29 6.39 7.96
N ALA A 19 2.26 5.46 7.94
CA ALA A 19 2.00 4.06 8.29
C ALA A 19 1.34 3.91 9.68
N SER A 20 1.72 4.75 10.65
CA SER A 20 1.12 4.79 12.00
C SER A 20 -0.38 5.09 11.97
N GLU A 21 -0.80 6.08 11.17
CA GLU A 21 -2.22 6.41 11.01
C GLU A 21 -2.99 5.30 10.30
N ILE A 22 -2.38 4.67 9.30
CA ILE A 22 -2.97 3.54 8.58
C ILE A 22 -3.21 2.36 9.52
N ILE A 23 -2.27 2.06 10.41
CA ILE A 23 -2.39 1.00 11.42
C ILE A 23 -3.55 1.29 12.36
N LYS A 24 -3.65 2.53 12.86
CA LYS A 24 -4.76 2.95 13.74
C LYS A 24 -6.11 2.86 13.03
N ALA A 25 -6.20 3.31 11.78
CA ALA A 25 -7.42 3.30 10.99
C ALA A 25 -7.88 1.89 10.61
N THR A 26 -6.94 1.01 10.24
CA THR A 26 -7.24 -0.35 9.78
C THR A 26 -7.30 -1.38 10.90
N LYS A 27 -6.81 -1.03 12.11
CA LYS A 27 -6.62 -1.94 13.26
C LYS A 27 -5.87 -3.22 12.87
N LEU A 28 -4.98 -3.13 11.89
CA LEU A 28 -4.21 -4.26 11.40
C LEU A 28 -2.84 -4.32 12.08
N PRO A 29 -2.29 -5.54 12.23
CA PRO A 29 -0.93 -5.66 12.74
C PRO A 29 0.06 -4.98 11.80
N ASN A 30 1.09 -4.40 12.40
CA ASN A 30 2.11 -3.61 11.74
C ASN A 30 2.78 -4.38 10.57
N SER A 31 2.99 -5.67 10.76
CA SER A 31 3.54 -6.60 9.74
C SER A 31 2.66 -6.70 8.49
N LYS A 32 1.33 -6.69 8.62
CA LYS A 32 0.41 -6.71 7.46
C LYS A 32 0.46 -5.40 6.71
N VAL A 33 0.43 -4.26 7.41
CA VAL A 33 0.47 -2.93 6.80
C VAL A 33 1.77 -2.75 6.02
N PHE A 34 2.90 -3.12 6.62
CA PHE A 34 4.21 -3.06 5.94
C PHE A 34 4.29 -3.96 4.71
N ARG A 35 3.75 -5.18 4.78
CA ARG A 35 3.74 -6.11 3.64
C ARG A 35 2.93 -5.55 2.47
N VAL A 36 1.78 -4.92 2.73
CA VAL A 36 0.95 -4.29 1.71
C VAL A 36 1.63 -3.03 1.15
N LEU A 37 2.20 -2.18 2.00
CA LEU A 37 2.97 -1.00 1.57
C LEU A 37 4.16 -1.38 0.68
N LYS A 38 4.89 -2.44 1.04
CA LYS A 38 6.02 -2.94 0.25
C LYS A 38 5.56 -3.43 -1.11
N ALA A 39 4.51 -4.26 -1.17
CA ALA A 39 3.93 -4.74 -2.42
C ALA A 39 3.46 -3.57 -3.30
N PHE A 40 2.78 -2.58 -2.72
CA PHE A 40 2.32 -1.39 -3.44
C PHE A 40 3.49 -0.56 -4.00
N LYS A 41 4.59 -0.43 -3.26
CA LYS A 41 5.80 0.29 -3.72
C LYS A 41 6.56 -0.48 -4.80
N GLU A 42 6.56 -1.81 -4.76
CA GLU A 42 7.14 -2.66 -5.81
C GLU A 42 6.30 -2.61 -7.09
N GLU A 43 4.98 -2.65 -6.99
CA GLU A 43 4.05 -2.52 -8.13
C GLU A 43 4.17 -1.14 -8.79
N GLY A 44 4.27 -0.07 -7.99
CA GLY A 44 4.52 1.29 -8.49
C GLY A 44 5.91 1.48 -9.12
N LYS A 45 6.90 0.66 -8.77
CA LYS A 45 8.21 0.63 -9.43
C LYS A 45 8.20 -0.19 -10.72
N ALA A 46 7.40 -1.25 -10.78
CA ALA A 46 7.24 -2.07 -11.97
C ALA A 46 6.67 -1.23 -13.12
N GLN A 47 5.66 -0.39 -12.88
CA GLN A 47 5.12 0.53 -13.89
C GLN A 47 6.13 1.58 -14.38
N LYS A 48 7.06 2.06 -13.53
CA LYS A 48 8.07 3.04 -13.94
C LYS A 48 9.18 2.47 -14.82
N LYS A 49 9.40 1.15 -14.79
CA LYS A 49 10.38 0.49 -15.67
C LYS A 49 9.83 0.27 -17.08
N ASP A 50 8.52 0.05 -17.21
CA ASP A 50 7.89 -0.19 -18.50
C ASP A 50 7.76 1.08 -19.36
N HIS A 51 7.63 2.25 -18.71
CA HIS A 51 7.51 3.53 -19.43
C HIS A 51 8.82 4.09 -19.99
N LYS A 52 9.96 3.38 -19.84
CA LYS A 52 11.27 3.82 -20.35
C LYS A 52 11.75 3.02 -21.56
N GLN A 53 10.88 2.20 -22.14
CA GLN A 53 11.16 1.39 -23.33
C GLN A 53 10.10 1.66 -24.40
N ARG A 54 9.97 2.92 -24.83
CA ARG A 54 9.29 3.30 -26.06
C ARG A 54 10.05 4.43 -26.74
#